data_AF-A0A9W8S2Y7-F1
#
_entry.id   AF-A0A9W8S2Y7-F1
#
_cell.length_a   1.000
_cell.length_b   1.000
_cell.length_c   1.000
_cell.angle_alpha   90.00
_cell.angle_beta   90.00
_cell.angle_gamma   90.00
#
_symmetry.space_group_name_H-M   'P 1'
#
loop_
_entity.id
_entity.type
_entity.pdbx_description
1 polymer ?
#
loop_
_entity_poly.entity_id
_entity_poly.type
_entity_poly.pdbx_seq_one_letter_code
_entity_poly.pdbx_strand_id
1 'polypeptide(L)'
;MSAAIEAGLHRHNTDWGFTSEELEIRNRTWWCAYSLERQVATLTGRVLSIRDHAIHALLPSPSTFDNLSPVESSMTTIFHKHNVEVIRHMITLRKISGRILESIYIARGPNGTAMDTTFQQICATSDQIRRDLELWEQQLESMALKPSREYSEMKTEYCLLQLLLHRPSPTFMVPSRQMASYCSKAASTAINQWSNILAEHGISARVNRHYNDTSICLDLINRGISHMKAPYLEKYRDLFQAVRNKVYAKTMFTGISPNEATTLNSTLSSGDIDAMSHNLIFDPDDDMIYSMGDGVEAYVNQVNELLDGGGFNVDEALDAWYGALMGEIQSS
;
A
#
# COMPACT_ATOMS: atom_id res chain seq x y z
N MET A 1 -4.78 1.76 7.97
CA MET A 1 -5.74 0.63 8.03
C MET A 1 -6.94 0.96 8.92
N SER A 2 -6.74 1.50 10.12
CA SER A 2 -7.80 1.85 11.08
C SER A 2 -8.94 2.68 10.47
N ALA A 3 -8.63 3.76 9.75
CA ALA A 3 -9.65 4.58 9.07
C ALA A 3 -10.55 3.79 8.08
N ALA A 4 -10.01 2.81 7.36
CA ALA A 4 -10.79 1.97 6.44
C ALA A 4 -11.70 0.98 7.21
N ILE A 5 -11.26 0.52 8.38
CA ILE A 5 -12.05 -0.35 9.27
C ILE A 5 -13.16 0.46 9.93
N GLU A 6 -12.84 1.63 10.49
CA GLU A 6 -13.78 2.57 11.12
C GLU A 6 -14.88 3.02 10.15
N ALA A 7 -14.53 3.32 8.90
CA ALA A 7 -15.49 3.64 7.84
C ALA A 7 -16.35 2.44 7.38
N GLY A 8 -16.13 1.25 7.96
CA GLY A 8 -16.89 0.04 7.66
C GLY A 8 -16.64 -0.53 6.27
N LEU A 9 -15.52 -0.19 5.61
CA LEU A 9 -15.26 -0.62 4.22
C LEU A 9 -15.04 -2.15 4.11
N HIS A 10 -14.61 -2.78 5.20
CA HIS A 10 -14.43 -4.24 5.32
C HIS A 10 -15.75 -5.02 5.45
N ARG A 11 -16.87 -4.34 5.64
CA ARG A 11 -18.19 -4.94 5.87
C ARG A 11 -19.04 -4.81 4.61
N HIS A 12 -19.99 -5.72 4.47
CA HIS A 12 -21.00 -5.66 3.43
C HIS A 12 -22.38 -5.67 4.08
N ASN A 13 -23.19 -4.66 3.75
CA ASN A 13 -24.59 -4.59 4.15
C ASN A 13 -25.37 -3.78 3.11
N THR A 14 -26.44 -4.37 2.58
CA THR A 14 -27.34 -3.74 1.59
C THR A 14 -28.28 -2.71 2.22
N ASP A 15 -28.46 -2.74 3.54
CA ASP A 15 -29.41 -1.88 4.26
C ASP A 15 -28.84 -0.49 4.59
N TRP A 16 -27.58 -0.22 4.23
CA TRP A 16 -26.93 1.07 4.46
C TRP A 16 -27.43 2.20 3.54
N GLY A 17 -28.32 1.92 2.59
CA GLY A 17 -28.87 2.92 1.69
C GLY A 17 -27.90 3.38 0.59
N PHE A 18 -26.76 2.70 0.41
CA PHE A 18 -25.85 2.96 -0.69
C PHE A 18 -26.38 2.37 -2.00
N THR A 19 -26.12 3.08 -3.11
CA THR A 19 -26.30 2.56 -4.45
C THR A 19 -25.31 1.44 -4.77
N SER A 20 -25.59 0.64 -5.80
CA SER A 20 -24.68 -0.41 -6.26
C SER A 20 -23.30 0.13 -6.65
N GLU A 21 -23.24 1.32 -7.26
CA GLU A 21 -21.98 1.97 -7.64
C GLU A 21 -21.18 2.42 -6.40
N GLU A 22 -21.84 3.01 -5.40
CA GLU A 22 -21.19 3.39 -4.14
C GLU A 22 -20.67 2.16 -3.38
N LEU A 23 -21.44 1.06 -3.34
CA LEU A 23 -20.98 -0.19 -2.75
C LEU A 23 -19.75 -0.75 -3.47
N GLU A 24 -19.70 -0.69 -4.80
CA GLU A 24 -18.54 -1.13 -5.57
C GLU A 24 -17.31 -0.23 -5.32
N ILE A 25 -17.48 1.09 -5.25
CA ILE A 25 -16.40 2.02 -4.88
C ILE A 25 -15.87 1.71 -3.48
N ARG A 26 -16.76 1.43 -2.51
CA ARG A 26 -16.37 1.01 -1.15
C ARG A 26 -15.58 -0.29 -1.16
N ASN A 27 -16.05 -1.31 -1.90
CA ASN A 27 -15.35 -2.59 -2.04
C ASN A 27 -13.95 -2.41 -2.64
N ARG A 28 -13.83 -1.65 -3.74
CA ARG A 28 -12.52 -1.37 -4.38
C ARG A 28 -11.58 -0.62 -3.46
N THR A 29 -12.08 0.38 -2.75
CA THR A 29 -11.30 1.15 -1.76
C THR A 29 -10.77 0.24 -0.66
N TRP A 30 -11.62 -0.65 -0.13
CA TRP A 30 -11.20 -1.66 0.83
C TRP A 30 -10.07 -2.54 0.28
N TRP A 31 -10.24 -3.12 -0.91
CA TRP A 31 -9.26 -4.06 -1.45
C TRP A 31 -7.93 -3.39 -1.86
N CYS A 32 -7.94 -2.10 -2.19
CA CYS A 32 -6.72 -1.30 -2.33
C CYS A 32 -5.99 -1.15 -1.00
N ALA A 33 -6.71 -0.72 0.06
CA ALA A 33 -6.13 -0.56 1.40
C ALA A 33 -5.62 -1.90 1.96
N TYR A 34 -6.39 -2.97 1.78
CA TYR A 34 -6.04 -4.34 2.13
C TYR A 34 -4.76 -4.78 1.41
N SER A 35 -4.67 -4.58 0.09
CA SER A 35 -3.51 -5.03 -0.69
C SER A 35 -2.22 -4.32 -0.28
N LEU A 36 -2.30 -3.01 0.00
CA LEU A 36 -1.18 -2.23 0.51
C LEU A 36 -0.75 -2.71 1.90
N GLU A 37 -1.71 -2.91 2.82
CA GLU A 37 -1.41 -3.40 4.16
C GLU A 37 -0.74 -4.78 4.13
N ARG A 38 -1.28 -5.72 3.34
CA ARG A 38 -0.71 -7.06 3.19
C ARG A 38 0.70 -7.02 2.62
N GLN A 39 0.96 -6.14 1.65
CA GLN A 39 2.30 -5.96 1.09
C GLN A 39 3.27 -5.44 2.15
N VAL A 40 2.90 -4.38 2.88
CA VAL A 40 3.74 -3.80 3.94
C VAL A 40 3.99 -4.81 5.06
N ALA A 41 2.97 -5.50 5.54
CA ALA A 41 3.09 -6.52 6.58
C ALA A 41 4.04 -7.65 6.13
N THR A 42 3.91 -8.10 4.89
CA THR A 42 4.75 -9.15 4.31
C THR A 42 6.22 -8.73 4.21
N LEU A 43 6.48 -7.50 3.76
CA LEU A 43 7.85 -6.98 3.62
C LEU A 43 8.52 -6.71 4.96
N THR A 44 7.76 -6.25 5.95
CA THR A 44 8.29 -5.84 7.26
C THR A 44 8.20 -6.92 8.34
N GLY A 45 7.50 -8.03 8.07
CA GLY A 45 7.23 -9.06 9.07
C GLY A 45 6.28 -8.62 10.19
N ARG A 46 5.51 -7.55 9.98
CA ARG A 46 4.53 -7.04 10.96
C ARG A 46 3.29 -7.93 11.02
N VAL A 47 2.61 -7.88 12.16
CA VAL A 47 1.33 -8.56 12.38
C VAL A 47 0.25 -7.90 11.50
N LEU A 48 -0.68 -8.72 11.00
CA LEU A 48 -1.82 -8.26 10.21
C LEU A 48 -2.78 -7.43 11.05
N SER A 49 -3.25 -6.31 10.50
CA SER A 49 -4.17 -5.38 11.17
C SER A 49 -5.59 -5.95 11.32
N ILE A 50 -5.97 -6.86 10.42
CA ILE A 50 -7.28 -7.54 10.40
C ILE A 50 -7.10 -8.93 9.79
N ARG A 51 -7.81 -9.92 10.33
CA ARG A 51 -7.83 -11.28 9.80
C ARG A 51 -8.91 -11.45 8.74
N ASP A 52 -8.70 -12.34 7.79
CA ASP A 52 -9.60 -12.51 6.64
C ASP A 52 -11.03 -12.89 7.03
N HIS A 53 -11.24 -13.61 8.14
CA HIS A 53 -12.60 -13.97 8.60
C HIS A 53 -13.43 -12.78 9.10
N ALA A 54 -12.79 -11.64 9.41
CA ALA A 54 -13.49 -10.42 9.79
C ALA A 54 -13.87 -9.57 8.56
N ILE A 55 -13.47 -9.99 7.36
CA ILE A 55 -13.70 -9.27 6.11
C ILE A 55 -14.94 -9.85 5.41
N HIS A 56 -15.94 -9.01 5.22
CA HIS A 56 -17.17 -9.33 4.50
C HIS A 56 -17.32 -8.54 3.20
N ALA A 57 -16.40 -7.61 2.91
CA ALA A 57 -16.37 -6.87 1.65
C ALA A 57 -16.30 -7.82 0.45
N LEU A 58 -17.13 -7.55 -0.57
CA LEU A 58 -17.17 -8.37 -1.78
C LEU A 58 -15.96 -8.05 -2.66
N LEU A 59 -15.49 -9.04 -3.42
CA LEU A 59 -14.42 -8.81 -4.40
C LEU A 59 -14.87 -7.80 -5.47
N PRO A 60 -13.97 -6.96 -6.00
CA PRO A 60 -14.31 -5.97 -7.02
C PRO A 60 -14.99 -6.61 -8.22
N SER A 61 -16.03 -5.97 -8.74
CA SER A 61 -16.81 -6.44 -9.89
C SER A 61 -16.85 -5.36 -10.99
N PRO A 62 -16.97 -5.74 -12.28
CA PRO A 62 -17.11 -4.76 -13.35
C PRO A 62 -18.32 -3.85 -13.13
N SER A 63 -18.13 -2.55 -13.33
CA SER A 63 -19.13 -1.50 -13.12
C SER A 63 -19.25 -0.57 -14.33
N THR A 64 -20.32 0.21 -14.39
CA THR A 64 -20.60 1.24 -15.41
C THR A 64 -19.48 2.27 -15.54
N PHE A 65 -18.85 2.64 -14.43
CA PHE A 65 -17.76 3.61 -14.40
C PHE A 65 -16.39 3.04 -14.83
N ASP A 66 -16.32 1.76 -15.21
CA ASP A 66 -15.12 1.17 -15.85
C ASP A 66 -15.10 1.39 -17.36
N ASN A 67 -16.19 1.90 -17.93
CA ASN A 67 -16.29 2.15 -19.36
C ASN A 67 -15.31 3.24 -19.76
N LEU A 68 -14.36 2.86 -20.62
CA LEU A 68 -13.35 3.75 -21.14
C LEU A 68 -13.79 4.35 -22.48
N SER A 69 -13.43 5.61 -22.70
CA SER A 69 -13.46 6.21 -24.03
C SER A 69 -12.46 5.53 -24.96
N PRO A 70 -12.61 5.65 -26.30
CA PRO A 70 -11.66 5.06 -27.24
C PRO A 70 -10.20 5.47 -27.01
N VAL A 71 -9.97 6.71 -26.56
CA VAL A 71 -8.63 7.21 -26.23
C VAL A 71 -8.09 6.52 -24.99
N GLU A 72 -8.88 6.45 -23.91
CA GLU A 72 -8.46 5.78 -22.66
C GLU A 72 -8.19 4.30 -22.88
N SER A 73 -9.06 3.60 -23.63
CA SER A 73 -8.87 2.18 -23.97
C SER A 73 -7.54 1.91 -24.70
N SER A 74 -7.08 2.87 -25.52
CA SER A 74 -5.79 2.76 -26.22
C SER A 74 -4.59 2.95 -25.28
N MET A 75 -4.75 3.72 -24.19
CA MET A 75 -3.71 4.00 -23.22
C MET A 75 -3.64 2.95 -22.09
N THR A 76 -4.75 2.29 -21.78
CA THR A 76 -4.85 1.30 -20.70
C THR A 76 -5.37 -0.03 -21.22
N THR A 77 -4.66 -0.60 -22.21
CA THR A 77 -5.09 -1.81 -22.94
C THR A 77 -5.34 -3.02 -22.03
N ILE A 78 -4.52 -3.20 -20.99
CA ILE A 78 -4.66 -4.28 -20.01
C ILE A 78 -5.94 -4.13 -19.19
N PHE A 79 -6.20 -2.93 -18.65
CA PHE A 79 -7.42 -2.65 -17.92
C PHE A 79 -8.65 -2.75 -18.84
N HIS A 80 -8.59 -2.24 -20.06
CA HIS A 80 -9.69 -2.36 -21.02
C HIS A 80 -10.05 -3.82 -21.31
N LYS A 81 -9.05 -4.70 -21.45
CA LYS A 81 -9.25 -6.11 -21.79
C LYS A 81 -9.64 -6.98 -20.58
N HIS A 82 -9.04 -6.73 -19.43
CA HIS A 82 -9.14 -7.59 -18.25
C HIS A 82 -9.94 -6.99 -17.10
N ASN A 83 -10.24 -5.68 -17.15
CA ASN A 83 -11.00 -4.93 -16.16
C ASN A 83 -10.49 -5.26 -14.73
N VAL A 84 -11.39 -5.50 -13.78
CA VAL A 84 -11.06 -5.82 -12.39
C VAL A 84 -10.41 -7.20 -12.19
N GLU A 85 -10.30 -8.06 -13.20
CA GLU A 85 -9.76 -9.41 -12.99
C GLU A 85 -8.28 -9.40 -12.58
N VAL A 86 -7.51 -8.40 -13.03
CA VAL A 86 -6.11 -8.21 -12.62
C VAL A 86 -6.02 -7.94 -11.12
N ILE A 87 -6.83 -7.02 -10.60
CA ILE A 87 -6.83 -6.71 -9.16
C ILE A 87 -7.39 -7.88 -8.34
N ARG A 88 -8.39 -8.61 -8.83
CA ARG A 88 -8.90 -9.84 -8.19
C ARG A 88 -7.82 -10.92 -8.06
N HIS A 89 -6.98 -11.07 -9.08
CA HIS A 89 -5.82 -11.97 -9.02
C HIS A 89 -4.80 -11.51 -7.98
N MET A 90 -4.47 -10.21 -7.95
CA MET A 90 -3.57 -9.66 -6.94
C MET A 90 -4.12 -9.84 -5.51
N ILE A 91 -5.42 -9.59 -5.29
CA ILE A 91 -6.07 -9.79 -3.98
C ILE A 91 -5.91 -11.25 -3.52
N THR A 92 -6.12 -12.22 -4.42
CA THR A 92 -5.92 -13.64 -4.10
C THR A 92 -4.50 -13.91 -3.61
N LEU A 93 -3.50 -13.33 -4.29
CA LEU A 93 -2.09 -13.47 -3.88
C LEU A 93 -1.83 -12.81 -2.51
N ARG A 94 -2.43 -11.65 -2.22
CA ARG A 94 -2.34 -10.96 -0.91
C ARG A 94 -3.03 -11.72 0.22
N LYS A 95 -4.11 -12.46 -0.05
CA LYS A 95 -4.71 -13.39 0.92
C LYS A 95 -3.77 -14.55 1.25
N ILE A 96 -3.12 -15.12 0.22
CA ILE A 96 -2.10 -16.15 0.42
C ILE A 96 -0.94 -15.61 1.26
N SER A 97 -0.47 -14.39 1.02
CA SER A 97 0.60 -13.78 1.81
C SER A 97 0.23 -13.61 3.29
N GLY A 98 -1.00 -13.17 3.57
CA GLY A 98 -1.53 -13.09 4.94
C GLY A 98 -1.51 -14.46 5.65
N ARG A 99 -1.98 -15.51 4.96
CA ARG A 99 -1.94 -16.88 5.49
C ARG A 99 -0.52 -17.38 5.77
N ILE A 100 0.49 -16.97 4.98
CA ILE A 100 1.89 -17.30 5.27
C ILE A 100 2.34 -16.65 6.58
N LEU A 101 2.05 -15.36 6.79
CA LEU A 101 2.41 -14.66 8.03
C LEU A 101 1.71 -15.28 9.25
N GLU A 102 0.41 -15.55 9.14
CA GLU A 102 -0.41 -16.13 10.20
C GLU A 102 -0.16 -17.62 10.46
N SER A 103 0.71 -18.30 9.70
CA SER A 103 1.01 -19.72 9.90
C SER A 103 2.50 -20.02 10.09
N ILE A 104 3.34 -19.48 9.22
CA ILE A 104 4.78 -19.78 9.20
C ILE A 104 5.55 -18.87 10.15
N TYR A 105 5.09 -17.63 10.30
CA TYR A 105 5.75 -16.54 11.06
C TYR A 105 5.00 -16.17 12.34
N ILE A 106 4.11 -17.03 12.87
CA ILE A 106 3.43 -16.80 14.14
C ILE A 106 4.46 -16.62 15.26
N ALA A 107 4.24 -15.63 16.13
CA ALA A 107 4.99 -15.45 17.37
C ALA A 107 4.90 -16.72 18.24
N ARG A 108 6.05 -17.25 18.64
CA ARG A 108 6.16 -18.41 19.51
C ARG A 108 6.32 -17.94 20.95
N GLY A 109 5.68 -18.61 21.90
CA GLY A 109 5.89 -18.32 23.32
C GLY A 109 7.34 -18.58 23.74
N PRO A 110 7.75 -18.23 24.96
CA PRO A 110 9.13 -18.42 25.46
C PRO A 110 9.69 -19.84 25.28
N ASN A 111 8.79 -20.83 25.21
CA ASN A 111 9.11 -22.26 25.02
C ASN A 111 9.15 -22.69 23.55
N GLY A 112 9.04 -21.77 22.59
CA GLY A 112 9.06 -22.07 21.15
C GLY A 112 7.76 -22.67 20.58
N THR A 113 6.71 -22.81 21.38
CA THR A 113 5.41 -23.37 20.98
C THR A 113 4.46 -22.28 20.48
N ALA A 114 3.79 -22.52 19.34
CA ALA A 114 2.62 -21.74 18.94
C ALA A 114 1.46 -22.09 19.89
N MET A 115 0.74 -21.10 20.40
CA MET A 115 -0.14 -21.30 21.57
C MET A 115 -1.31 -22.28 21.34
N ASP A 116 -1.75 -22.52 20.09
CA ASP A 116 -2.87 -23.43 19.79
C ASP A 116 -2.69 -24.26 18.49
N THR A 117 -1.50 -24.33 17.90
CA THR A 117 -1.29 -25.02 16.60
C THR A 117 -0.12 -26.00 16.64
N THR A 118 -0.40 -27.27 16.38
CA THR A 118 0.60 -28.34 16.33
C THR A 118 1.50 -28.18 15.10
N PHE A 119 2.74 -28.67 15.17
CA PHE A 119 3.66 -28.66 14.03
C PHE A 119 3.08 -29.36 12.80
N GLN A 120 2.34 -30.46 12.99
CA GLN A 120 1.67 -31.17 11.91
C GLN A 120 0.61 -30.30 11.19
N GLN A 121 -0.16 -29.52 11.93
CA GLN A 121 -1.13 -28.57 11.35
C GLN A 121 -0.42 -27.46 10.59
N ILE A 122 0.74 -26.98 11.07
CA ILE A 122 1.54 -25.98 10.36
C ILE A 122 2.08 -26.56 9.03
N CYS A 123 2.60 -27.78 9.04
CA CYS A 123 3.03 -28.47 7.81
C CYS A 123 1.88 -28.65 6.82
N ALA A 124 0.70 -29.10 7.29
CA ALA A 124 -0.48 -29.25 6.44
C ALA A 124 -0.93 -27.89 5.84
N THR A 125 -0.85 -26.83 6.63
CA THR A 125 -1.15 -25.45 6.17
C THR A 125 -0.13 -24.98 5.13
N SER A 126 1.16 -25.21 5.37
CA SER A 126 2.25 -24.91 4.43
C SER A 126 2.05 -25.62 3.09
N ASP A 127 1.66 -26.90 3.12
CA ASP A 127 1.37 -27.68 1.92
C ASP A 127 0.15 -27.17 1.16
N GLN A 128 -0.89 -26.74 1.88
CA GLN A 128 -2.05 -26.13 1.24
C GLN A 128 -1.70 -24.79 0.59
N ILE A 129 -0.95 -23.93 1.29
CA ILE A 129 -0.47 -22.65 0.74
C ILE A 129 0.37 -22.88 -0.52
N ARG A 130 1.25 -23.88 -0.52
CA ARG A 130 2.04 -24.24 -1.72
C ARG A 130 1.14 -24.62 -2.90
N ARG A 131 0.12 -25.46 -2.68
CA ARG A 131 -0.85 -25.83 -3.73
C ARG A 131 -1.65 -24.62 -4.22
N ASP A 132 -2.05 -23.73 -3.31
CA ASP A 132 -2.80 -22.53 -3.66
C ASP A 132 -1.93 -21.57 -4.50
N LEU A 133 -0.64 -21.44 -4.20
CA LEU A 133 0.33 -20.71 -5.01
C LEU A 133 0.50 -21.33 -6.40
N GLU A 134 0.64 -22.66 -6.50
CA GLU A 134 0.75 -23.37 -7.78
C GLU A 134 -0.52 -23.18 -8.64
N LEU A 135 -1.71 -23.26 -8.03
CA LEU A 135 -2.98 -23.01 -8.71
C LEU A 135 -3.09 -21.56 -9.18
N TRP A 136 -2.74 -20.59 -8.32
CA TRP A 136 -2.73 -19.19 -8.68
C TRP A 136 -1.78 -18.90 -9.85
N GLU A 137 -0.60 -19.54 -9.88
CA GLU A 137 0.34 -19.40 -11.00
C GLU A 137 -0.27 -19.91 -12.30
N GLN A 138 -0.92 -21.08 -12.29
CA GLN A 138 -1.61 -21.63 -13.47
C GLN A 138 -2.69 -20.69 -13.98
N GLN A 139 -3.47 -20.08 -13.08
CA GLN A 139 -4.48 -19.09 -13.43
C GLN A 139 -3.86 -17.86 -14.08
N LEU A 140 -2.78 -17.31 -13.51
CA LEU A 140 -2.04 -16.18 -14.10
C LEU A 140 -1.57 -16.48 -15.53
N GLU A 141 -1.01 -17.67 -15.76
CA GLU A 141 -0.56 -18.09 -17.10
C GLU A 141 -1.73 -18.15 -18.11
N SER A 142 -2.96 -18.44 -17.65
CA SER A 142 -4.15 -18.47 -18.50
C SER A 142 -4.73 -17.09 -18.84
N MET A 143 -4.39 -16.03 -18.08
CA MET A 143 -5.01 -14.70 -18.24
C MET A 143 -4.56 -13.95 -19.51
N ALA A 144 -3.65 -14.51 -20.32
CA ALA A 144 -3.13 -13.87 -21.53
C ALA A 144 -2.62 -12.43 -21.31
N LEU A 145 -1.90 -12.23 -20.21
CA LEU A 145 -1.28 -10.96 -19.81
C LEU A 145 0.14 -10.78 -20.35
N LYS A 146 0.85 -11.85 -20.74
CA LYS A 146 2.21 -11.72 -21.28
C LYS A 146 2.23 -10.93 -22.59
N PRO A 147 3.26 -10.10 -22.84
CA PRO A 147 4.40 -9.78 -21.96
C PRO A 147 4.19 -8.48 -21.17
N SER A 148 3.02 -8.26 -20.55
CA SER A 148 2.73 -7.00 -19.88
C SER A 148 3.52 -6.81 -18.57
N ARG A 149 3.66 -5.54 -18.17
CA ARG A 149 4.22 -5.17 -16.87
C ARG A 149 3.46 -5.81 -15.71
N GLU A 150 2.13 -5.82 -15.75
CA GLU A 150 1.28 -6.39 -14.71
C GLU A 150 1.53 -7.90 -14.53
N TYR A 151 1.76 -8.63 -15.64
CA TYR A 151 2.16 -10.03 -15.58
C TYR A 151 3.49 -10.18 -14.82
N SER A 152 4.52 -9.42 -15.20
CA SER A 152 5.84 -9.53 -14.58
C SER A 152 5.85 -9.10 -13.11
N GLU A 153 5.04 -8.10 -12.75
CA GLU A 153 4.87 -7.66 -11.35
C GLU A 153 4.17 -8.74 -10.51
N MET A 154 3.06 -9.29 -10.99
CA MET A 154 2.36 -10.39 -10.32
C MET A 154 3.26 -11.64 -10.21
N LYS A 155 4.01 -11.96 -11.26
CA LYS A 155 4.95 -13.10 -11.26
C LYS A 155 6.08 -12.90 -10.25
N THR A 156 6.55 -11.67 -10.11
CA THR A 156 7.55 -11.29 -9.11
C THR A 156 7.00 -11.48 -7.70
N GLU A 157 5.81 -10.94 -7.41
CA GLU A 157 5.15 -11.10 -6.11
C GLU A 157 4.94 -12.58 -5.75
N TYR A 158 4.53 -13.39 -6.71
CA TYR A 158 4.44 -14.85 -6.54
C TYR A 158 5.77 -15.48 -6.13
N CYS A 159 6.85 -15.10 -6.79
CA CYS A 159 8.19 -15.60 -6.47
C CYS A 159 8.63 -15.14 -5.06
N LEU A 160 8.28 -13.91 -4.65
CA LEU A 160 8.56 -13.44 -3.30
C LEU A 160 7.77 -14.23 -2.24
N LEU A 161 6.54 -14.65 -2.52
CA LEU A 161 5.78 -15.52 -1.61
C LEU A 161 6.32 -16.95 -1.56
N GLN A 162 6.79 -17.49 -2.69
CA GLN A 162 7.51 -18.77 -2.71
C GLN A 162 8.77 -18.72 -1.83
N LEU A 163 9.54 -17.62 -1.92
CA LEU A 163 10.68 -17.39 -1.05
C LEU A 163 10.25 -17.28 0.42
N LEU A 164 9.21 -16.51 0.72
CA LEU A 164 8.72 -16.32 2.08
C LEU A 164 8.26 -17.64 2.73
N LEU A 165 7.60 -18.50 1.97
CA LEU A 165 7.11 -19.81 2.42
C LEU A 165 8.25 -20.81 2.69
N HIS A 166 9.29 -20.80 1.85
CA HIS A 166 10.31 -21.85 1.83
C HIS A 166 11.67 -21.46 2.41
N ARG A 167 11.96 -20.17 2.63
CA ARG A 167 13.20 -19.73 3.27
C ARG A 167 13.25 -20.19 4.74
N PRO A 168 14.44 -20.22 5.37
CA PRO A 168 14.54 -20.40 6.81
C PRO A 168 13.59 -19.44 7.56
N SER A 169 12.79 -20.00 8.45
CA SER A 169 11.75 -19.28 9.21
C SER A 169 11.73 -19.76 10.66
N PRO A 170 11.08 -19.04 11.58
CA PRO A 170 10.94 -19.50 12.98
C PRO A 170 10.33 -20.90 13.10
N THR A 171 9.51 -21.29 12.12
CA THR A 171 8.91 -22.63 12.07
C THR A 171 9.79 -23.67 11.41
N PHE A 172 10.46 -23.30 10.33
CA PHE A 172 11.34 -24.17 9.57
C PHE A 172 12.76 -23.62 9.59
N MET A 173 13.44 -23.75 10.72
CA MET A 173 14.79 -23.17 10.88
C MET A 173 15.81 -23.83 9.95
N VAL A 174 15.66 -25.13 9.71
CA VAL A 174 16.53 -25.91 8.82
C VAL A 174 15.72 -26.31 7.59
N PRO A 175 15.84 -25.60 6.46
CA PRO A 175 15.08 -25.91 5.25
C PRO A 175 15.55 -27.24 4.64
N SER A 176 14.62 -27.99 4.05
CA SER A 176 14.96 -29.18 3.28
C SER A 176 15.64 -28.81 1.97
N ARG A 177 16.30 -29.78 1.31
CA ARG A 177 16.84 -29.59 -0.05
C ARG A 177 15.77 -29.14 -1.05
N GLN A 178 14.54 -29.63 -0.88
CA GLN A 178 13.41 -29.25 -1.73
C GLN A 178 13.02 -27.78 -1.52
N MET A 179 12.95 -27.33 -0.26
CA MET A 179 12.68 -25.92 0.06
C MET A 179 13.76 -24.99 -0.51
N ALA A 180 15.04 -25.37 -0.39
CA ALA A 180 16.14 -24.63 -1.00
C ALA A 180 16.02 -24.56 -2.53
N SER A 181 15.59 -25.65 -3.19
CA SER A 181 15.33 -25.68 -4.63
C SER A 181 14.20 -24.74 -5.04
N TYR A 182 13.09 -24.72 -4.30
CA TYR A 182 12.01 -23.76 -4.53
C TYR A 182 12.50 -22.31 -4.42
N CYS A 183 13.29 -22.00 -3.38
CA CYS A 183 13.86 -20.67 -3.21
C CYS A 183 14.78 -20.28 -4.37
N SER A 184 15.67 -21.17 -4.79
CA SER A 184 16.59 -20.93 -5.91
C SER A 184 15.84 -20.63 -7.22
N LYS A 185 14.82 -21.44 -7.53
CA LYS A 185 13.96 -21.24 -8.71
C LYS A 185 13.19 -19.92 -8.64
N ALA A 186 12.61 -19.63 -7.48
CA ALA A 186 11.83 -18.40 -7.26
C ALA A 186 12.71 -17.15 -7.37
N ALA A 187 13.87 -17.13 -6.73
CA ALA A 187 14.83 -16.03 -6.82
C ALA A 187 15.28 -15.80 -8.28
N SER A 188 15.67 -16.85 -8.99
CA SER A 188 16.09 -16.76 -10.39
C SER A 188 14.97 -16.22 -11.28
N THR A 189 13.74 -16.71 -11.08
CA THR A 189 12.57 -16.25 -11.84
C THR A 189 12.26 -14.78 -11.55
N ALA A 190 12.28 -14.37 -10.28
CA ALA A 190 12.06 -12.98 -9.89
C ALA A 190 13.10 -12.03 -10.51
N ILE A 191 14.39 -12.40 -10.47
CA ILE A 191 15.47 -11.61 -11.08
C ILE A 191 15.23 -11.45 -12.59
N ASN A 192 14.83 -12.53 -13.27
CA ASN A 192 14.51 -12.47 -14.70
C ASN A 192 13.30 -11.56 -14.98
N GLN A 193 12.23 -11.65 -14.20
CA GLN A 193 11.06 -10.78 -14.36
C GLN A 193 11.40 -9.30 -14.11
N TRP A 194 12.18 -9.02 -13.06
CA TRP A 194 12.67 -7.66 -12.80
C TRP A 194 13.56 -7.15 -13.93
N SER A 195 14.42 -7.99 -14.49
CA SER A 195 15.28 -7.63 -15.61
C SER A 195 14.47 -7.32 -16.87
N ASN A 196 13.39 -8.06 -17.13
CA ASN A 196 12.47 -7.77 -18.24
C ASN A 196 11.75 -6.43 -18.03
N ILE A 197 11.21 -6.19 -16.82
CA ILE A 197 10.59 -4.90 -16.48
C ILE A 197 11.60 -3.76 -16.68
N LEU A 198 12.83 -3.93 -16.18
CA LEU A 198 13.91 -2.96 -16.37
C LEU A 198 14.20 -2.70 -17.85
N ALA A 199 14.33 -3.74 -18.67
CA ALA A 199 14.68 -3.59 -20.08
C ALA A 199 13.58 -2.88 -20.88
N GLU A 200 12.31 -3.23 -20.63
CA GLU A 200 11.18 -2.73 -21.41
C GLU A 200 10.66 -1.37 -20.90
N HIS A 201 10.65 -1.16 -19.58
CA HIS A 201 10.02 0.00 -18.95
C HIS A 201 11.03 0.92 -18.25
N GLY A 202 12.29 0.50 -18.13
CA GLY A 202 13.33 1.16 -17.34
C GLY A 202 13.18 0.91 -15.83
N ILE A 203 14.30 0.88 -15.10
CA ILE A 203 14.31 1.21 -13.68
C ILE A 203 14.35 2.74 -13.64
N SER A 204 13.20 3.38 -13.76
CA SER A 204 13.10 4.69 -13.14
C SER A 204 12.99 4.47 -11.63
N ALA A 205 14.14 4.22 -10.99
CA ALA A 205 14.49 4.92 -9.77
C ALA A 205 14.69 6.41 -10.11
N ARG A 206 13.69 7.02 -10.76
CA ARG A 206 13.53 8.45 -10.67
C ARG A 206 13.15 8.63 -9.21
N VAL A 207 14.03 9.23 -8.42
CA VAL A 207 13.58 10.26 -7.48
C VAL A 207 12.49 11.00 -8.27
N ASN A 208 11.21 10.88 -7.90
CA ASN A 208 10.03 11.36 -8.66
C ASN A 208 9.25 10.41 -9.60
N ARG A 209 9.44 9.08 -9.59
CA ARG A 209 8.66 8.14 -10.44
C ARG A 209 7.14 8.34 -10.34
N HIS A 210 6.64 8.61 -9.14
CA HIS A 210 5.21 8.79 -8.85
C HIS A 210 4.82 10.27 -8.67
N TYR A 211 5.65 11.23 -9.09
CA TYR A 211 5.34 12.66 -8.92
C TYR A 211 4.03 13.07 -9.62
N ASN A 212 3.81 12.55 -10.84
CA ASN A 212 2.57 12.76 -11.59
C ASN A 212 1.42 11.97 -10.97
N ASP A 213 1.63 10.69 -10.63
CA ASP A 213 0.62 9.83 -10.00
C ASP A 213 0.10 10.44 -8.68
N THR A 214 1.00 10.97 -7.85
CA THR A 214 0.62 11.64 -6.60
C THR A 214 -0.14 12.95 -6.83
N SER A 215 0.14 13.67 -7.92
CA SER A 215 -0.66 14.84 -8.31
C SER A 215 -2.07 14.44 -8.74
N ILE A 216 -2.19 13.34 -9.49
CA ILE A 216 -3.48 12.77 -9.90
C ILE A 216 -4.25 12.29 -8.67
N CYS A 217 -3.59 11.61 -7.72
CA CYS A 217 -4.21 11.19 -6.47
C CYS A 217 -4.74 12.38 -5.65
N LEU A 218 -3.98 13.48 -5.57
CA LEU A 218 -4.45 14.71 -4.91
C LEU A 218 -5.68 15.30 -5.60
N ASP A 219 -5.70 15.36 -6.93
CA ASP A 219 -6.88 15.80 -7.69
C ASP A 219 -8.10 14.91 -7.39
N LEU A 220 -7.92 13.59 -7.43
CA LEU A 220 -8.97 12.63 -7.14
C LEU A 220 -9.49 12.75 -5.69
N ILE A 221 -8.61 12.96 -4.71
CA ILE A 221 -9.00 13.21 -3.32
C ILE A 221 -9.81 14.50 -3.23
N ASN A 222 -9.36 15.59 -3.84
CA ASN A 222 -10.08 16.88 -3.85
C ASN A 222 -11.48 16.76 -4.48
N ARG A 223 -11.57 16.08 -5.63
CA ARG A 223 -12.84 15.82 -6.32
C ARG A 223 -13.75 14.93 -5.47
N GLY A 224 -13.19 13.91 -4.83
CA GLY A 224 -13.92 13.01 -3.93
C GLY A 224 -14.49 13.75 -2.72
N ILE A 225 -13.71 14.58 -2.04
CA ILE A 225 -14.14 15.41 -0.91
C ILE A 225 -15.30 16.33 -1.32
N SER A 226 -15.16 16.97 -2.48
CA SER A 226 -16.17 17.88 -3.02
C SER A 226 -17.48 17.16 -3.35
N HIS A 227 -17.38 15.99 -4.00
CA HIS A 227 -18.54 15.19 -4.40
C HIS A 227 -19.26 14.59 -3.18
N MET A 228 -18.51 14.06 -2.21
CA MET A 228 -19.06 13.48 -0.98
C MET A 228 -19.52 14.53 0.03
N LYS A 229 -19.23 15.82 -0.20
CA LYS A 229 -19.48 16.92 0.75
C LYS A 229 -18.92 16.62 2.14
N ALA A 230 -17.70 16.10 2.20
CA ALA A 230 -17.07 15.55 3.39
C ALA A 230 -15.83 16.38 3.81
N PRO A 231 -16.00 17.61 4.34
CA PRO A 231 -14.88 18.52 4.63
C PRO A 231 -13.92 17.99 5.72
N TYR A 232 -14.37 17.07 6.57
CA TYR A 232 -13.52 16.43 7.59
C TYR A 232 -12.40 15.55 6.99
N LEU A 233 -12.47 15.20 5.70
CA LEU A 233 -11.44 14.42 5.01
C LEU A 233 -10.27 15.30 4.50
N GLU A 234 -10.41 16.62 4.54
CA GLU A 234 -9.39 17.57 4.09
C GLU A 234 -8.05 17.40 4.83
N LYS A 235 -8.07 17.02 6.11
CA LYS A 235 -6.85 16.72 6.87
C LYS A 235 -5.99 15.60 6.26
N TYR A 236 -6.63 14.60 5.63
CA TYR A 236 -5.90 13.49 4.99
C TYR A 236 -5.32 13.91 3.64
N ARG A 237 -6.04 14.78 2.90
CA ARG A 237 -5.50 15.46 1.71
C ARG A 237 -4.26 16.25 2.09
N ASP A 238 -4.33 17.07 3.13
CA ASP A 238 -3.23 17.94 3.54
C ASP A 238 -2.01 17.15 4.00
N LEU A 239 -2.24 16.07 4.75
CA LEU A 239 -1.17 15.14 5.12
C LEU A 239 -0.51 14.52 3.88
N PHE A 240 -1.30 14.04 2.92
CA PHE A 240 -0.77 13.46 1.68
C PHE A 240 0.00 14.50 0.85
N GLN A 241 -0.49 15.73 0.78
CA GLN A 241 0.19 16.86 0.13
C GLN A 241 1.53 17.18 0.83
N ALA A 242 1.56 17.24 2.16
CA ALA A 242 2.77 17.51 2.94
C ALA A 242 3.83 16.42 2.73
N VAL A 243 3.43 15.15 2.77
CA VAL A 243 4.32 14.00 2.48
C VAL A 243 4.84 14.08 1.04
N ARG A 244 3.96 14.33 0.07
CA ARG A 244 4.35 14.52 -1.34
C ARG A 244 5.38 15.62 -1.49
N ASN A 245 5.13 16.79 -0.90
CA ASN A 245 6.04 17.93 -0.96
C ASN A 245 7.40 17.58 -0.35
N LYS A 246 7.42 16.90 0.80
CA LYS A 246 8.68 16.47 1.46
C LYS A 246 9.47 15.47 0.60
N VAL A 247 8.79 14.46 0.04
CA VAL A 247 9.42 13.42 -0.79
C VAL A 247 9.97 13.99 -2.11
N TYR A 248 9.34 15.03 -2.66
CA TYR A 248 9.69 15.61 -3.95
C TYR A 248 10.24 17.05 -3.89
N ALA A 249 10.62 17.56 -2.71
CA ALA A 249 11.07 18.94 -2.51
C ALA A 249 12.30 19.32 -3.37
N LYS A 250 13.24 18.38 -3.57
CA LYS A 250 14.47 18.62 -4.36
C LYS A 250 14.23 18.80 -5.87
N THR A 251 13.04 18.46 -6.36
CA THR A 251 12.73 18.44 -7.80
C THR A 251 12.40 19.81 -8.36
N MET A 252 12.04 20.78 -7.50
CA MET A 252 11.77 22.16 -7.94
C MET A 252 13.05 22.96 -8.23
N PHE A 253 14.22 22.51 -7.77
CA PHE A 253 15.49 23.22 -7.95
C PHE A 253 16.38 22.69 -9.08
N THR A 254 16.15 21.48 -9.60
CA THR A 254 17.00 20.88 -10.65
C THR A 254 16.41 20.96 -12.06
N GLY A 255 15.40 21.81 -12.27
CA GLY A 255 14.78 22.05 -13.57
C GLY A 255 15.49 23.06 -14.49
N ILE A 256 16.59 23.67 -14.04
CA ILE A 256 17.36 24.63 -14.85
C ILE A 256 18.60 23.93 -15.41
N SER A 257 18.63 23.78 -16.73
CA SER A 257 19.78 23.28 -17.48
C SER A 257 20.96 24.27 -17.33
N PRO A 258 22.23 23.84 -17.26
CA PRO A 258 23.37 24.73 -16.94
C PRO A 258 23.68 25.85 -17.97
N ASN A 259 22.92 25.97 -19.06
CA ASN A 259 23.24 26.87 -20.17
C ASN A 259 22.34 28.11 -20.32
N GLU A 260 21.44 28.38 -19.38
CA GLU A 260 20.61 29.62 -19.41
C GLU A 260 20.81 30.52 -18.18
N ALA A 261 21.84 30.25 -17.36
CA ALA A 261 22.14 31.01 -16.14
C ALA A 261 22.81 32.39 -16.35
N THR A 262 22.75 32.98 -17.55
CA THR A 262 23.46 34.25 -17.84
C THR A 262 22.54 35.42 -18.18
N THR A 263 21.22 35.23 -18.27
CA THR A 263 20.31 36.35 -18.57
C THR A 263 19.00 36.21 -17.82
N LEU A 264 19.02 36.48 -16.52
CA LEU A 264 17.88 37.02 -15.76
C LEU A 264 18.30 37.43 -14.32
N ASN A 265 19.51 37.97 -14.17
CA ASN A 265 19.84 38.78 -12.99
C ASN A 265 19.39 40.22 -13.25
N SER A 266 18.11 40.49 -13.13
CA SER A 266 17.56 41.84 -12.82
C SER A 266 16.06 41.88 -13.05
N THR A 267 15.28 41.32 -12.12
CA THR A 267 14.02 41.87 -11.61
C THR A 267 13.28 40.75 -10.91
N LEU A 268 13.34 40.74 -9.57
CA LEU A 268 12.20 40.39 -8.73
C LEU A 268 12.55 40.84 -7.31
N SER A 269 11.80 41.85 -6.87
CA SER A 269 11.89 42.48 -5.56
C SER A 269 11.54 41.46 -4.48
N SER A 270 12.29 41.52 -3.40
CA SER A 270 11.97 40.93 -2.11
C SER A 270 10.62 41.46 -1.62
N GLY A 271 9.63 40.60 -1.50
CA GLY A 271 8.30 40.92 -1.00
C GLY A 271 7.33 39.82 -1.40
N ASP A 272 6.56 39.32 -0.44
CA ASP A 272 5.49 38.31 -0.58
C ASP A 272 5.91 36.83 -0.38
N ILE A 273 6.83 36.58 0.54
CA ILE A 273 6.85 35.32 1.30
C ILE A 273 6.69 35.66 2.77
N ASP A 274 5.48 36.04 3.17
CA ASP A 274 5.11 35.96 4.58
C ASP A 274 3.59 35.94 4.74
N ALA A 275 3.02 34.75 4.96
CA ALA A 275 1.91 34.53 5.88
C ALA A 275 1.51 33.04 5.91
N MET A 276 1.62 32.47 7.11
CA MET A 276 0.98 31.23 7.59
C MET A 276 1.71 29.90 7.37
N SER A 277 2.90 29.77 7.98
CA SER A 277 3.42 28.47 8.45
C SER A 277 4.35 28.62 9.66
N HIS A 278 3.94 29.40 10.66
CA HIS A 278 4.61 29.35 11.97
C HIS A 278 4.16 28.08 12.70
N ASN A 279 4.97 27.00 12.62
CA ASN A 279 5.34 26.17 13.79
C ASN A 279 6.20 24.91 13.48
N LEU A 280 6.94 24.84 12.38
CA LEU A 280 8.02 23.84 12.24
C LEU A 280 9.19 24.46 11.48
N ILE A 281 10.02 25.24 12.19
CA ILE A 281 11.30 25.73 11.64
C ILE A 281 12.31 24.58 11.74
N PHE A 282 12.79 24.08 10.61
CA PHE A 282 13.92 23.16 10.55
C PHE A 282 15.01 23.71 9.63
N ASP A 283 16.24 23.62 10.13
CA ASP A 283 17.46 24.21 9.58
C ASP A 283 17.84 23.56 8.23
N PRO A 284 18.00 24.34 7.15
CA PRO A 284 18.31 23.83 5.81
C PRO A 284 19.77 23.39 5.61
N ASP A 285 20.68 23.62 6.57
CA ASP A 285 22.12 23.33 6.44
C ASP A 285 22.59 22.01 7.08
N ASP A 286 21.68 21.13 7.52
CA ASP A 286 22.05 19.81 8.06
C ASP A 286 22.42 18.84 6.93
N ASP A 287 23.72 18.81 6.61
CA ASP A 287 24.33 18.04 5.53
C ASP A 287 24.33 16.53 5.86
N MET A 288 23.20 15.88 5.62
CA MET A 288 23.04 14.42 5.78
C MET A 288 23.74 13.68 4.63
N ILE A 289 25.02 13.37 4.85
CA ILE A 289 25.79 12.37 4.11
C ILE A 289 25.02 11.05 4.15
N TYR A 290 24.63 10.54 2.99
CA TYR A 290 23.93 9.25 2.83
C TYR A 290 24.81 8.08 3.28
N SER A 291 24.79 7.77 4.57
CA SER A 291 25.16 6.45 5.10
C SER A 291 23.89 5.59 5.12
N MET A 292 23.86 4.57 4.28
CA MET A 292 22.68 3.77 3.92
C MET A 292 22.21 2.80 5.03
N GLY A 293 22.67 2.98 6.27
CA GLY A 293 22.31 2.18 7.45
C GLY A 293 21.34 2.89 8.41
N ASP A 294 21.66 4.13 8.82
CA ASP A 294 20.93 4.82 9.90
C ASP A 294 19.68 5.58 9.43
N GLY A 295 19.58 5.95 8.15
CA GLY A 295 18.51 6.82 7.67
C GLY A 295 17.11 6.18 7.61
N VAL A 296 17.03 4.86 7.39
CA VAL A 296 15.75 4.14 7.36
C VAL A 296 15.25 3.91 8.78
N GLU A 297 16.15 3.60 9.71
CA GLU A 297 15.81 3.40 11.12
C GLU A 297 15.44 4.73 11.79
N ALA A 298 16.16 5.81 11.49
CA ALA A 298 15.77 7.17 11.92
C ALA A 298 14.42 7.62 11.31
N TYR A 299 14.14 7.29 10.05
CA TYR A 299 12.86 7.58 9.42
C TYR A 299 11.71 6.75 10.01
N VAL A 300 11.93 5.45 10.25
CA VAL A 300 10.96 4.57 10.90
C VAL A 300 10.72 4.99 12.35
N ASN A 301 11.76 5.40 13.06
CA ASN A 301 11.64 5.92 14.42
C ASN A 301 10.93 7.27 14.46
N GLN A 302 11.17 8.20 13.52
CA GLN A 302 10.40 9.44 13.42
C GLN A 302 8.93 9.21 13.09
N VAL A 303 8.62 8.24 12.21
CA VAL A 303 7.24 7.89 11.85
C VAL A 303 6.55 7.17 13.02
N ASN A 304 7.26 6.32 13.77
CA ASN A 304 6.73 5.69 14.96
C ASN A 304 6.59 6.70 16.12
N GLU A 305 7.56 7.60 16.36
CA GLU A 305 7.47 8.67 17.35
C GLU A 305 6.36 9.68 17.02
N LEU A 306 6.02 9.89 15.75
CA LEU A 306 4.86 10.70 15.37
C LEU A 306 3.52 10.00 15.68
N LEU A 307 3.50 8.67 15.69
CA LEU A 307 2.32 7.85 15.99
C LEU A 307 2.21 7.50 17.48
N ASP A 308 3.33 7.39 18.19
CA ASP A 308 3.44 7.07 19.62
C ASP A 308 3.67 8.31 20.51
N GLY A 309 4.00 9.47 19.92
CA GLY A 309 4.35 10.70 20.61
C GLY A 309 3.15 11.44 21.18
N GLY A 310 2.55 10.90 22.24
CA GLY A 310 2.21 11.57 23.50
C GLY A 310 1.62 13.00 23.52
N GLY A 311 1.02 13.49 22.44
CA GLY A 311 0.43 14.84 22.37
C GLY A 311 -1.07 14.86 22.09
N PHE A 312 -1.67 13.72 21.78
CA PHE A 312 -3.11 13.60 21.58
C PHE A 312 -3.65 12.62 22.60
N ASN A 313 -4.17 13.13 23.71
CA ASN A 313 -4.92 12.33 24.67
C ASN A 313 -6.27 12.02 24.02
N VAL A 314 -6.28 11.00 23.15
CA VAL A 314 -7.45 10.53 22.40
C VAL A 314 -8.62 10.29 23.35
N ASP A 315 -8.34 9.82 24.57
CA ASP A 315 -9.34 9.57 25.60
C ASP A 315 -10.04 10.86 26.07
N GLU A 316 -9.32 11.97 26.25
CA GLU A 316 -9.90 13.26 26.65
C GLU A 316 -10.75 13.87 25.51
N ALA A 317 -10.32 13.68 24.27
CA ALA A 317 -11.08 14.11 23.09
C ALA A 317 -12.34 13.24 22.87
N LEU A 318 -12.28 11.94 23.18
CA LEU A 318 -13.42 11.03 23.11
C LEU A 318 -14.41 11.26 24.25
N ASP A 319 -13.94 11.56 25.46
CA ASP A 319 -14.79 11.92 26.59
C ASP A 319 -15.51 13.26 26.37
N ALA A 320 -14.81 14.26 25.79
CA ALA A 320 -15.43 15.52 25.40
C ALA A 320 -16.47 15.34 24.28
N TRP A 321 -16.18 14.47 23.31
CA TRP A 321 -17.10 14.15 22.21
C TRP A 321 -18.33 13.37 22.69
N TYR A 322 -18.13 12.39 23.57
CA TYR A 322 -19.22 11.63 24.19
C TYR A 322 -20.11 12.51 25.07
N GLY A 323 -19.52 13.42 25.86
CA GLY A 323 -20.26 14.39 26.67
C GLY A 323 -21.11 15.34 25.83
N ALA A 324 -20.58 15.82 24.70
CA ALA A 324 -21.32 16.66 23.76
C ALA A 324 -22.48 15.91 23.08
N LEU A 325 -22.24 14.67 22.64
CA LEU A 325 -23.24 13.81 22.00
C LEU A 325 -24.40 13.46 22.95
N MET A 326 -24.08 13.15 24.22
CA MET A 326 -25.11 12.85 25.23
C MET A 326 -25.90 14.09 25.65
N GLY A 327 -25.28 15.27 25.61
CA GLY A 327 -25.97 16.55 25.83
C GLY A 327 -27.02 16.85 24.77
N GLU A 328 -26.73 16.60 23.49
CA GLU A 328 -27.67 16.83 22.38
C GLU A 328 -28.86 15.87 22.40
N ILE A 329 -28.63 14.61 22.83
CA ILE A 329 -29.68 13.58 22.95
C ILE A 329 -30.64 13.89 24.10
N GLN A 330 -30.19 14.56 25.16
CA GLN A 330 -31.04 14.93 26.31
C GLN A 330 -31.79 16.26 26.14
N SER A 331 -31.38 17.08 25.17
CA SER A 331 -32.06 18.33 24.81
C SER A 331 -33.04 18.21 23.64
N SER A 332 -33.29 17.00 23.14
CA SER A 332 -34.23 16.68 22.03
C SER A 332 -35.43 15.88 22.54
#